data_AF-A0A0C2JTC5-F1
#
_entry.id   AF-A0A0C2JTC5-F1
#
_cell.length_a   1.000
_cell.length_b   1.000
_cell.length_c   1.000
_cell.angle_alpha   90.00
_cell.angle_beta   90.00
_cell.angle_gamma   90.00
#
_symmetry.space_group_name_H-M   'P 1'
#
loop_
_entity.id
_entity.type
_entity.pdbx_description
1 polymer ?
#
loop_
_entity_poly.entity_id
_entity_poly.type
_entity_poly.pdbx_seq_one_letter_code
_entity_poly.pdbx_strand_id
1 'polypeptide(L)'
;MDATTGSGPLHGLDDIDWSGLAPRGDEIPALLRDIAGGENAQRGVDEAVASLFDRIRFPGPGYIAAPRVAEFLVSIACHPDTPPDWRSRPLSLLLELLAPVATALVPERVDEALWRDEVSWAVATDIDKVREQYRSRVHEAPDEQQFRRMRARLDAVARDEGAALLQAELDVYDTVLARSGDLLTLLEGRDNRRGIDPPAEWACYVLAFLPGAAAEVCPVLLQRVGRPADLARGSAPAPPPSPLAAAGAAASSPSSDLLSAEIFALGMLGATDDPAATVALAHEMASGHLYNSFTAAVATVQIHGEKAPEECLTRIANGERTRPGYRGLFGDGWPHCGETPPEALGFLALGRAGARGTDERIAALPAALADSEGATLAAVTGAALETVLGPRTSAEEAVDLSAELDEDTLKVLWELAEVSEQAWEGAELGETVGAWGLPESREEFRAFTGADDSEAESDDDSAAQAGGGDAAQAAGPPQGGLLARLFGGR
;
A
#
# COMPACT_ATOMS: atom_id res chain seq x y z
N MET A 1 4.71 40.84 -5.68
CA MET A 1 4.34 41.38 -7.02
C MET A 1 5.05 40.54 -8.11
N ASP A 2 4.97 39.21 -8.04
CA ASP A 2 5.76 38.26 -8.88
C ASP A 2 4.90 37.42 -9.85
N ALA A 3 3.59 37.67 -9.93
CA ALA A 3 2.70 36.91 -10.82
C ALA A 3 2.99 37.13 -12.32
N THR A 4 3.85 38.10 -12.69
CA THR A 4 4.14 38.48 -14.09
C THR A 4 5.59 38.26 -14.53
N THR A 5 6.47 37.72 -13.68
CA THR A 5 7.90 37.49 -14.05
C THR A 5 8.14 36.17 -14.78
N GLY A 6 7.12 35.33 -14.94
CA GLY A 6 7.18 34.13 -15.78
C GLY A 6 8.07 33.01 -15.25
N SER A 7 8.52 33.07 -13.99
CA SER A 7 9.51 32.13 -13.43
C SER A 7 9.09 31.42 -12.15
N GLY A 8 7.84 31.61 -11.68
CA GLY A 8 7.34 30.96 -10.46
C GLY A 8 6.81 29.54 -10.72
N PRO A 9 6.59 28.73 -9.66
CA PRO A 9 6.14 27.33 -9.79
C PRO A 9 4.72 27.18 -10.37
N LEU A 10 3.97 28.29 -10.47
CA LEU A 10 2.61 28.36 -10.98
C LEU A 10 2.53 29.09 -12.33
N HIS A 11 3.61 29.11 -13.10
CA HIS A 11 3.61 29.72 -14.43
C HIS A 11 2.60 29.04 -15.36
N GLY A 12 1.75 29.82 -16.04
CA GLY A 12 0.72 29.30 -16.94
C GLY A 12 -0.56 28.79 -16.25
N LEU A 13 -0.66 28.91 -14.92
CA LEU A 13 -1.80 28.41 -14.15
C LEU A 13 -3.15 28.99 -14.63
N ASP A 14 -3.19 30.28 -14.94
CA ASP A 14 -4.41 31.00 -15.35
C ASP A 14 -4.74 30.84 -16.85
N ASP A 15 -3.85 30.23 -17.64
CA ASP A 15 -4.04 30.02 -19.08
C ASP A 15 -4.83 28.74 -19.39
N ILE A 16 -5.05 27.89 -18.38
CA ILE A 16 -5.74 26.60 -18.49
C ILE A 16 -7.25 26.79 -18.25
N ASP A 17 -8.08 26.20 -19.12
CA ASP A 17 -9.53 26.15 -18.93
C ASP A 17 -9.91 25.08 -17.89
N TRP A 18 -9.73 25.41 -16.61
CA TRP A 18 -10.02 24.49 -15.51
C TRP A 18 -11.50 24.11 -15.42
N SER A 19 -12.40 25.04 -15.73
CA SER A 19 -13.85 24.76 -15.73
C SER A 19 -14.24 23.76 -16.81
N GLY A 20 -13.49 23.69 -17.92
CA GLY A 20 -13.63 22.66 -18.94
C GLY A 20 -13.06 21.30 -18.56
N LEU A 21 -12.16 21.23 -17.56
CA LEU A 21 -11.50 19.98 -17.14
C LEU A 21 -12.14 19.32 -15.91
N ALA A 22 -12.80 20.08 -15.04
CA ALA A 22 -13.38 19.55 -13.82
C ALA A 22 -14.62 20.33 -13.36
N PRO A 23 -15.61 19.67 -12.75
CA PRO A 23 -16.67 20.36 -12.03
C PRO A 23 -16.09 21.29 -10.95
N ARG A 24 -16.53 22.56 -10.94
CA ARG A 24 -15.96 23.61 -10.07
C ARG A 24 -14.44 23.78 -10.23
N GLY A 25 -13.93 23.56 -11.45
CA GLY A 25 -12.51 23.70 -11.75
C GLY A 25 -11.97 25.12 -11.59
N ASP A 26 -12.84 26.14 -11.62
CA ASP A 26 -12.49 27.55 -11.39
C ASP A 26 -11.83 27.82 -10.02
N GLU A 27 -12.00 26.92 -9.05
CA GLU A 27 -11.36 27.03 -7.73
C GLU A 27 -9.98 26.34 -7.64
N ILE A 28 -9.64 25.46 -8.60
CA ILE A 28 -8.34 24.74 -8.61
C ILE A 28 -7.15 25.72 -8.61
N PRO A 29 -7.14 26.81 -9.39
CA PRO A 29 -6.05 27.79 -9.34
C PRO A 29 -5.87 28.44 -7.96
N ALA A 30 -6.94 28.66 -7.21
CA ALA A 30 -6.84 29.23 -5.88
C ALA A 30 -6.20 28.22 -4.90
N LEU A 31 -6.62 26.96 -4.97
CA LEU A 31 -6.06 25.88 -4.15
C LEU A 31 -4.57 25.64 -4.44
N LEU A 32 -4.16 25.64 -5.72
CA LEU A 32 -2.74 25.50 -6.09
C LEU A 32 -1.88 26.67 -5.59
N ARG A 33 -2.43 27.89 -5.54
CA ARG A 33 -1.76 29.04 -4.91
C ARG A 33 -1.65 28.88 -3.39
N ASP A 34 -2.70 28.39 -2.75
CA ASP A 34 -2.69 28.11 -1.31
C ASP A 34 -1.65 27.04 -0.96
N ILE A 35 -1.51 25.99 -1.79
CA ILE A 35 -0.50 24.92 -1.63
C ILE A 35 0.92 25.45 -1.85
N ALA A 36 1.13 26.28 -2.89
CA ALA A 36 2.44 26.92 -3.12
C ALA A 36 2.82 27.89 -2.00
N GLY A 37 1.81 28.42 -1.30
CA GLY A 37 1.98 29.37 -0.21
C GLY A 37 2.34 30.78 -0.66
N GLY A 38 2.76 31.61 0.29
CA GLY A 38 3.16 33.00 0.07
C GLY A 38 2.06 34.03 0.40
N GLU A 39 2.29 35.31 0.05
CA GLU A 39 1.43 36.44 0.43
C GLU A 39 -0.03 36.33 -0.07
N ASN A 40 -0.27 35.49 -1.08
CA ASN A 40 -1.59 35.30 -1.69
C ASN A 40 -2.35 34.08 -1.15
N ALA A 41 -1.76 33.28 -0.25
CA ALA A 41 -2.41 32.12 0.33
C ALA A 41 -3.57 32.56 1.25
N GLN A 42 -4.76 32.02 1.00
CA GLN A 42 -5.98 32.30 1.75
C GLN A 42 -6.30 31.20 2.77
N ARG A 43 -5.84 29.97 2.51
CA ARG A 43 -6.05 28.78 3.35
C ARG A 43 -4.73 28.24 3.89
N GLY A 44 -4.84 27.37 4.89
CA GLY A 44 -3.71 26.52 5.30
C GLY A 44 -3.38 25.50 4.21
N VAL A 45 -2.09 25.15 4.07
CA VAL A 45 -1.62 24.19 3.04
C VAL A 45 -2.34 22.84 3.16
N ASP A 46 -2.52 22.32 4.37
CA ASP A 46 -3.18 21.02 4.58
C ASP A 46 -4.67 21.06 4.18
N GLU A 47 -5.38 22.15 4.47
CA GLU A 47 -6.77 22.36 4.04
C GLU A 47 -6.87 22.48 2.52
N ALA A 48 -5.91 23.17 1.89
CA ALA A 48 -5.87 23.33 0.44
C ALA A 48 -5.56 22.01 -0.28
N VAL A 49 -4.65 21.19 0.26
CA VAL A 49 -4.37 19.84 -0.25
C VAL A 49 -5.62 18.96 -0.15
N ALA A 50 -6.26 18.88 1.02
CA ALA A 50 -7.46 18.07 1.21
C ALA A 50 -8.60 18.53 0.28
N SER A 51 -8.83 19.85 0.20
CA SER A 51 -9.85 20.43 -0.68
C SER A 51 -9.57 20.21 -2.16
N LEU A 52 -8.30 20.16 -2.55
CA LEU A 52 -7.90 19.86 -3.92
C LEU A 52 -8.14 18.37 -4.20
N PHE A 53 -7.65 17.48 -3.33
CA PHE A 53 -7.85 16.04 -3.41
C PHE A 53 -9.32 15.68 -3.63
N ASP A 54 -10.24 16.21 -2.80
CA ASP A 54 -11.68 15.91 -2.92
C ASP A 54 -12.27 16.28 -4.28
N ARG A 55 -11.71 17.27 -4.98
CA ARG A 55 -12.17 17.69 -6.31
C ARG A 55 -11.64 16.81 -7.42
N ILE A 56 -10.40 16.36 -7.28
CA ILE A 56 -9.69 15.60 -8.30
C ILE A 56 -9.48 14.15 -7.88
N ARG A 57 -10.32 13.60 -7.00
CA ARG A 57 -10.24 12.20 -6.54
C ARG A 57 -10.71 11.26 -7.65
N PHE A 58 -9.96 10.19 -7.88
CA PHE A 58 -10.34 9.10 -8.79
C PHE A 58 -11.41 8.19 -8.16
N PRO A 59 -12.35 7.61 -8.93
CA PRO A 59 -12.67 7.86 -10.34
C PRO A 59 -13.74 8.95 -10.52
N GLY A 60 -13.59 10.09 -9.82
CA GLY A 60 -14.51 11.23 -9.96
C GLY A 60 -14.25 12.03 -11.25
N PRO A 61 -15.27 12.72 -11.78
CA PRO A 61 -15.15 13.48 -13.04
C PRO A 61 -14.08 14.58 -13.00
N GLY A 62 -13.76 15.13 -11.82
CA GLY A 62 -12.72 16.14 -11.70
C GLY A 62 -11.29 15.59 -11.88
N TYR A 63 -11.10 14.27 -11.86
CA TYR A 63 -9.80 13.64 -12.08
C TYR A 63 -9.24 13.90 -13.50
N ILE A 64 -10.07 14.32 -14.46
CA ILE A 64 -9.61 14.77 -15.80
C ILE A 64 -8.65 15.97 -15.69
N ALA A 65 -8.74 16.77 -14.63
CA ALA A 65 -7.79 17.86 -14.37
C ALA A 65 -6.47 17.38 -13.71
N ALA A 66 -6.40 16.14 -13.22
CA ALA A 66 -5.28 15.62 -12.43
C ALA A 66 -3.92 15.68 -13.16
N PRO A 67 -3.79 15.40 -14.48
CA PRO A 67 -2.50 15.53 -15.17
C PRO A 67 -1.92 16.95 -15.09
N ARG A 68 -2.77 17.97 -15.25
CA ARG A 68 -2.35 19.37 -15.12
C ARG A 68 -2.01 19.75 -13.68
N VAL A 69 -2.78 19.24 -12.72
CA VAL A 69 -2.49 19.44 -11.30
C VAL A 69 -1.14 18.81 -10.94
N ALA A 70 -0.86 17.59 -11.39
CA ALA A 70 0.40 16.89 -11.14
C ALA A 70 1.63 17.69 -11.60
N GLU A 71 1.55 18.33 -12.77
CA GLU A 71 2.59 19.23 -13.27
C GLU A 71 2.91 20.38 -12.30
N PHE A 72 1.88 21.02 -11.74
CA PHE A 72 2.05 22.08 -10.75
C PHE A 72 2.53 21.55 -9.41
N LEU A 73 2.04 20.39 -8.93
CA LEU A 73 2.49 19.81 -7.66
C LEU A 73 3.98 19.51 -7.67
N VAL A 74 4.51 18.90 -8.74
CA VAL A 74 5.95 18.70 -8.91
C VAL A 74 6.69 20.03 -8.94
N SER A 75 6.16 21.00 -9.69
CA SER A 75 6.80 22.32 -9.82
C SER A 75 6.85 23.07 -8.49
N ILE A 76 5.80 22.99 -7.66
CA ILE A 76 5.77 23.54 -6.30
C ILE A 76 6.79 22.81 -5.42
N ALA A 77 6.78 21.47 -5.41
CA ALA A 77 7.66 20.68 -4.56
C ALA A 77 9.15 20.92 -4.86
N CYS A 78 9.51 21.06 -6.14
CA CYS A 78 10.89 21.23 -6.58
C CYS A 78 11.35 22.70 -6.60
N HIS A 79 10.45 23.67 -6.38
CA HIS A 79 10.82 25.08 -6.47
C HIS A 79 11.77 25.47 -5.32
N PRO A 80 12.89 26.18 -5.61
CA PRO A 80 13.87 26.58 -4.58
C PRO A 80 13.26 27.41 -3.46
N ASP A 81 12.28 28.27 -3.77
CA ASP A 81 11.64 29.15 -2.78
C ASP A 81 10.55 28.45 -1.96
N THR A 82 10.16 27.22 -2.30
CA THR A 82 9.22 26.45 -1.47
C THR A 82 9.96 25.99 -0.20
N PRO A 83 9.48 26.34 1.01
CA PRO A 83 10.11 25.93 2.25
C PRO A 83 10.25 24.40 2.34
N PRO A 84 11.38 23.84 2.79
CA PRO A 84 11.59 22.40 2.85
C PRO A 84 10.47 21.65 3.58
N ASP A 85 10.05 22.16 4.74
CA ASP A 85 8.98 21.56 5.54
C ASP A 85 7.61 21.55 4.82
N TRP A 86 7.44 22.31 3.73
CA TRP A 86 6.18 22.38 2.98
C TRP A 86 6.17 21.50 1.74
N ARG A 87 7.34 21.04 1.26
CA ARG A 87 7.46 20.28 0.01
C ARG A 87 6.85 18.88 0.08
N SER A 88 6.67 18.31 1.27
CA SER A 88 6.00 17.02 1.43
C SER A 88 4.51 17.06 1.10
N ARG A 89 3.82 18.18 1.30
CA ARG A 89 2.38 18.34 1.06
C ARG A 89 1.96 18.21 -0.41
N PRO A 90 2.62 18.88 -1.38
CA PRO A 90 2.33 18.63 -2.79
C PRO A 90 2.76 17.23 -3.23
N LEU A 91 3.81 16.65 -2.64
CA LEU A 91 4.24 15.28 -2.97
C LEU A 91 3.28 14.21 -2.43
N SER A 92 2.69 14.41 -1.26
CA SER A 92 1.69 13.48 -0.74
C SER A 92 0.46 13.44 -1.64
N LEU A 93 -0.06 14.60 -2.05
CA LEU A 93 -1.14 14.66 -3.04
C LEU A 93 -0.72 14.07 -4.38
N LEU A 94 0.52 14.29 -4.82
CA LEU A 94 1.02 13.70 -6.06
C LEU A 94 1.01 12.17 -6.01
N LEU A 95 1.37 11.58 -4.87
CA LEU A 95 1.31 10.14 -4.64
C LEU A 95 -0.13 9.62 -4.75
N GLU A 96 -1.11 10.32 -4.17
CA GLU A 96 -2.54 9.98 -4.29
C GLU A 96 -3.03 9.98 -5.75
N LEU A 97 -2.58 10.95 -6.53
CA LEU A 97 -2.95 11.04 -7.95
C LEU A 97 -2.27 9.95 -8.76
N LEU A 98 -1.03 9.60 -8.44
CA LEU A 98 -0.24 8.59 -9.16
C LEU A 98 -0.69 7.15 -8.83
N ALA A 99 -1.10 6.90 -7.59
CA ALA A 99 -1.50 5.58 -7.10
C ALA A 99 -2.92 5.58 -6.52
N PRO A 100 -3.96 5.97 -7.31
CA PRO A 100 -5.32 6.15 -6.82
C PRO A 100 -5.96 4.85 -6.30
N VAL A 101 -5.43 3.69 -6.72
CA VAL A 101 -5.82 2.36 -6.25
C VAL A 101 -4.55 1.56 -5.95
N ALA A 102 -3.82 1.97 -4.89
CA ALA A 102 -2.52 1.38 -4.54
C ALA A 102 -2.56 -0.15 -4.33
N THR A 103 -3.69 -0.68 -3.85
CA THR A 103 -3.90 -2.12 -3.66
C THR A 103 -3.85 -2.94 -4.96
N ALA A 104 -4.02 -2.31 -6.13
CA ALA A 104 -3.90 -2.96 -7.44
C ALA A 104 -2.48 -2.89 -8.04
N LEU A 105 -1.56 -2.18 -7.37
CA LEU A 105 -0.18 -1.94 -7.83
C LEU A 105 0.84 -2.90 -7.18
N VAL A 106 0.40 -3.75 -6.24
CA VAL A 106 1.20 -4.78 -5.58
C VAL A 106 0.41 -6.10 -5.52
N PRO A 107 1.06 -7.27 -5.48
CA PRO A 107 2.51 -7.48 -5.51
C PRO A 107 3.17 -7.38 -6.89
N GLU A 108 2.43 -7.61 -7.98
CA GLU A 108 2.98 -7.50 -9.33
C GLU A 108 2.99 -6.06 -9.82
N ARG A 109 4.08 -5.65 -10.45
CA ARG A 109 4.18 -4.33 -11.06
C ARG A 109 3.27 -4.25 -12.29
N VAL A 110 2.83 -3.03 -12.60
CA VAL A 110 2.09 -2.76 -13.84
C VAL A 110 3.03 -2.96 -15.03
N ASP A 111 2.60 -3.76 -16.00
CA ASP A 111 3.20 -3.77 -17.34
C ASP A 111 2.75 -2.51 -18.07
N GLU A 112 3.63 -1.53 -18.16
CA GLU A 112 3.30 -0.23 -18.74
C GLU A 112 2.94 -0.30 -20.23
N ALA A 113 3.53 -1.22 -20.99
CA ALA A 113 3.22 -1.35 -22.41
C ALA A 113 1.79 -1.88 -22.58
N LEU A 114 1.46 -2.93 -21.82
CA LEU A 114 0.12 -3.48 -21.78
C LEU A 114 -0.92 -2.45 -21.28
N TRP A 115 -0.58 -1.68 -20.25
CA TRP A 115 -1.47 -0.64 -19.72
C TRP A 115 -1.74 0.46 -20.75
N ARG A 116 -0.71 0.94 -21.46
CA ARG A 116 -0.87 1.93 -22.54
C ARG A 116 -1.73 1.39 -23.69
N ASP A 117 -1.52 0.14 -24.09
CA ASP A 117 -2.33 -0.52 -25.13
C ASP A 117 -3.79 -0.68 -24.68
N GLU A 118 -4.01 -1.04 -23.41
CA GLU A 118 -5.34 -1.15 -22.81
C GLU A 118 -6.09 0.19 -22.83
N VAL A 119 -5.45 1.28 -22.37
CA VAL A 119 -6.05 2.62 -22.36
C VAL A 119 -6.33 3.09 -23.80
N SER A 120 -5.38 2.90 -24.71
CA SER A 120 -5.57 3.25 -26.13
C SER A 120 -6.76 2.51 -26.74
N TRP A 121 -6.90 1.21 -26.45
CA TRP A 121 -8.05 0.42 -26.87
C TRP A 121 -9.35 0.95 -26.27
N ALA A 122 -9.38 1.28 -24.98
CA ALA A 122 -10.58 1.79 -24.31
C ALA A 122 -11.04 3.14 -24.89
N VAL A 123 -10.09 4.04 -25.21
CA VAL A 123 -10.40 5.35 -25.83
C VAL A 123 -10.89 5.20 -27.28
N ALA A 124 -10.35 4.25 -28.04
CA ALA A 124 -10.72 4.04 -29.44
C ALA A 124 -12.00 3.18 -29.64
N THR A 125 -12.51 2.58 -28.57
CA THR A 125 -13.63 1.62 -28.63
C THR A 125 -14.91 2.23 -28.08
N ASP A 126 -16.05 1.77 -28.59
CA ASP A 126 -17.36 2.11 -28.05
C ASP A 126 -17.46 1.75 -26.56
N ILE A 127 -17.93 2.70 -25.73
CA ILE A 127 -17.89 2.58 -24.27
C ILE A 127 -18.70 1.39 -23.74
N ASP A 128 -19.79 1.00 -24.39
CA ASP A 128 -20.59 -0.13 -23.94
C ASP A 128 -19.86 -1.46 -24.17
N LYS A 129 -19.09 -1.56 -25.26
CA LYS A 129 -18.18 -2.72 -25.48
C LYS A 129 -17.03 -2.74 -24.48
N VAL A 130 -16.48 -1.57 -24.15
CA VAL A 130 -15.41 -1.46 -23.14
C VAL A 130 -15.92 -1.96 -21.78
N ARG A 131 -17.10 -1.50 -21.36
CA ARG A 131 -17.76 -1.93 -20.11
C ARG A 131 -18.00 -3.43 -20.10
N GLU A 132 -18.53 -3.98 -21.19
CA GLU A 132 -18.81 -5.42 -21.28
C GLU A 132 -17.53 -6.24 -21.19
N GLN A 133 -16.48 -5.84 -21.90
CA GLN A 133 -15.20 -6.52 -21.86
C GLN A 133 -14.55 -6.46 -20.47
N TYR A 134 -14.62 -5.33 -19.76
CA TYR A 134 -14.12 -5.26 -18.39
C TYR A 134 -14.93 -6.13 -17.42
N ARG A 135 -16.26 -6.21 -17.56
CA ARG A 135 -17.06 -7.16 -16.76
C ARG A 135 -16.61 -8.61 -16.96
N SER A 136 -16.39 -9.02 -18.21
CA SER A 136 -15.85 -10.36 -18.52
C SER A 136 -14.49 -10.57 -17.86
N ARG A 137 -13.57 -9.60 -18.00
CA ARG A 137 -12.22 -9.67 -17.41
C ARG A 137 -12.22 -9.70 -15.89
N VAL A 138 -13.17 -9.02 -15.24
CA VAL A 138 -13.35 -9.09 -13.78
C VAL A 138 -13.69 -10.53 -13.35
N HIS A 139 -14.56 -11.22 -14.09
CA HIS A 139 -14.92 -12.61 -13.79
C HIS A 139 -13.81 -13.62 -14.14
N GLU A 140 -13.01 -13.31 -15.16
CA GLU A 140 -11.91 -14.16 -15.63
C GLU A 140 -10.57 -13.85 -14.95
N ALA A 141 -10.54 -12.92 -13.99
CA ALA A 141 -9.30 -12.47 -13.37
C ALA A 141 -8.57 -13.63 -12.68
N PRO A 142 -7.30 -13.92 -13.04
CA PRO A 142 -6.60 -15.12 -12.59
C PRO A 142 -6.17 -15.07 -11.13
N ASP A 143 -6.14 -13.86 -10.55
CA ASP A 143 -5.72 -13.60 -9.18
C ASP A 143 -6.44 -12.37 -8.61
N GLU A 144 -6.35 -12.17 -7.30
CA GLU A 144 -7.01 -11.08 -6.59
C GLU A 144 -6.50 -9.70 -7.03
N GLN A 145 -5.21 -9.56 -7.34
CA GLN A 145 -4.66 -8.28 -7.78
C GLN A 145 -5.26 -7.86 -9.12
N GLN A 146 -5.33 -8.77 -10.10
CA GLN A 146 -5.95 -8.53 -11.40
C GLN A 146 -7.46 -8.30 -11.25
N PHE A 147 -8.13 -9.01 -10.35
CA PHE A 147 -9.54 -8.74 -10.04
C PHE A 147 -9.74 -7.29 -9.59
N ARG A 148 -8.93 -6.82 -8.62
CA ARG A 148 -9.01 -5.44 -8.10
C ARG A 148 -8.69 -4.41 -9.17
N ARG A 149 -7.66 -4.67 -9.98
CA ARG A 149 -7.30 -3.82 -11.12
C ARG A 149 -8.47 -3.71 -12.11
N MET A 150 -9.03 -4.83 -12.55
CA MET A 150 -10.14 -4.84 -13.50
C MET A 150 -11.42 -4.23 -12.90
N ARG A 151 -11.68 -4.42 -11.59
CA ARG A 151 -12.79 -3.77 -10.89
C ARG A 151 -12.62 -2.25 -10.87
N ALA A 152 -11.44 -1.74 -10.53
CA ALA A 152 -11.15 -0.31 -10.58
C ALA A 152 -11.31 0.28 -11.99
N ARG A 153 -10.87 -0.45 -13.04
CA ARG A 153 -11.09 -0.06 -14.43
C ARG A 153 -12.58 -0.03 -14.79
N LEU A 154 -13.33 -1.04 -14.36
CA LEU A 154 -14.78 -1.11 -14.55
C LEU A 154 -15.51 0.05 -13.86
N ASP A 155 -15.14 0.37 -12.62
CA ASP A 155 -15.71 1.48 -11.85
C ASP A 155 -15.46 2.83 -12.52
N ALA A 156 -14.28 3.01 -13.14
CA ALA A 156 -13.98 4.21 -13.92
C ALA A 156 -14.81 4.28 -15.20
N VAL A 157 -14.89 3.20 -16.00
CA VAL A 157 -15.68 3.21 -17.25
C VAL A 157 -17.18 3.22 -17.02
N ALA A 158 -17.65 2.88 -15.82
CA ALA A 158 -19.05 3.02 -15.42
C ALA A 158 -19.47 4.49 -15.28
N ARG A 159 -18.52 5.41 -15.08
CA ARG A 159 -18.78 6.86 -15.01
C ARG A 159 -19.05 7.45 -16.40
N ASP A 160 -19.64 8.63 -16.38
CA ASP A 160 -19.64 9.51 -17.55
C ASP A 160 -18.19 9.88 -17.90
N GLU A 161 -17.86 9.91 -19.19
CA GLU A 161 -16.50 10.14 -19.68
C GLU A 161 -15.45 9.12 -19.18
N GLY A 162 -15.87 7.91 -18.81
CA GLY A 162 -14.99 6.93 -18.16
C GLY A 162 -13.72 6.55 -18.94
N ALA A 163 -13.74 6.56 -20.28
CA ALA A 163 -12.52 6.38 -21.07
C ALA A 163 -11.52 7.55 -20.92
N ALA A 164 -12.02 8.78 -20.74
CA ALA A 164 -11.19 9.95 -20.46
C ALA A 164 -10.59 9.88 -19.04
N LEU A 165 -11.27 9.26 -18.07
CA LEU A 165 -10.70 9.01 -16.74
C LEU A 165 -9.52 8.03 -16.80
N LEU A 166 -9.65 6.96 -17.58
CA LEU A 166 -8.55 6.01 -17.79
C LEU A 166 -7.35 6.68 -18.50
N GLN A 167 -7.63 7.54 -19.49
CA GLN A 167 -6.59 8.34 -20.15
C GLN A 167 -5.94 9.31 -19.17
N ALA A 168 -6.71 10.00 -18.33
CA ALA A 168 -6.19 10.93 -17.34
C ALA A 168 -5.28 10.25 -16.32
N GLU A 169 -5.58 9.01 -15.90
CA GLU A 169 -4.70 8.24 -15.00
C GLU A 169 -3.36 7.94 -15.64
N LEU A 170 -3.37 7.53 -16.92
CA LEU A 170 -2.13 7.33 -17.68
C LEU A 170 -1.38 8.65 -17.92
N ASP A 171 -2.10 9.75 -18.18
CA ASP A 171 -1.51 11.07 -18.40
C ASP A 171 -0.89 11.62 -17.10
N VAL A 172 -1.46 11.33 -15.91
CA VAL A 172 -0.81 11.63 -14.62
C VAL A 172 0.50 10.88 -14.53
N TYR A 173 0.48 9.57 -14.78
CA TYR A 173 1.69 8.74 -14.77
C TYR A 173 2.78 9.29 -15.69
N ASP A 174 2.45 9.54 -16.96
CA ASP A 174 3.39 10.06 -17.96
C ASP A 174 3.90 11.47 -17.59
N THR A 175 3.03 12.31 -17.00
CA THR A 175 3.41 13.65 -16.51
C THR A 175 4.45 13.56 -15.39
N VAL A 176 4.24 12.68 -14.41
CA VAL A 176 5.19 12.52 -13.30
C VAL A 176 6.47 11.83 -13.77
N LEU A 177 6.35 10.82 -14.63
CA LEU A 177 7.48 10.12 -15.24
C LEU A 177 8.41 11.10 -15.99
N ALA A 178 7.85 12.05 -16.75
CA ALA A 178 8.62 13.07 -17.46
C ALA A 178 9.39 14.03 -16.52
N ARG A 179 9.07 14.02 -15.23
CA ARG A 179 9.67 14.87 -14.19
C ARG A 179 10.47 14.06 -13.14
N SER A 180 10.77 12.79 -13.41
CA SER A 180 11.58 11.93 -12.51
C SER A 180 12.90 12.58 -12.10
N GLY A 181 13.59 13.22 -13.05
CA GLY A 181 14.85 13.92 -12.80
C GLY A 181 14.73 15.06 -11.79
N ASP A 182 13.62 15.82 -11.83
CA ASP A 182 13.37 16.90 -10.86
C ASP A 182 13.12 16.35 -9.46
N LEU A 183 12.36 15.26 -9.35
CA LEU A 183 12.08 14.56 -8.09
C LEU A 183 13.36 13.96 -7.49
N LEU A 184 14.27 13.44 -8.32
CA LEU A 184 15.57 12.94 -7.87
C LEU A 184 16.42 14.01 -7.19
N THR A 185 16.29 15.29 -7.58
CA THR A 185 17.01 16.39 -6.91
C THR A 185 16.57 16.57 -5.45
N LEU A 186 15.32 16.22 -5.11
CA LEU A 186 14.81 16.29 -3.73
C LEU A 186 15.44 15.23 -2.83
N LEU A 187 16.08 14.20 -3.39
CA LEU A 187 16.82 13.23 -2.59
C LEU A 187 18.11 13.83 -2.04
N GLU A 188 18.59 14.94 -2.59
CA GLU A 188 19.82 15.63 -2.18
C GLU A 188 19.56 16.77 -1.21
N GLY A 189 20.62 17.22 -0.52
CA GLY A 189 20.55 18.35 0.40
C GLY A 189 20.09 17.97 1.80
N ARG A 190 20.69 18.62 2.82
CA ARG A 190 20.41 18.32 4.22
C ARG A 190 18.96 18.64 4.61
N ASP A 191 18.42 19.72 4.04
CA ASP A 191 17.09 20.21 4.40
C ASP A 191 15.97 19.35 3.82
N ASN A 192 16.20 18.64 2.71
CA ASN A 192 15.22 17.71 2.16
C ASN A 192 15.20 16.35 2.89
N ARG A 193 16.21 16.06 3.72
CA ARG A 193 16.40 14.74 4.35
C ARG A 193 16.13 14.72 5.86
N ARG A 194 15.73 15.84 6.43
CA ARG A 194 15.49 16.00 7.87
C ARG A 194 14.13 16.65 8.07
N GLY A 195 13.58 16.46 9.26
CA GLY A 195 12.26 16.98 9.63
C GLY A 195 11.33 15.83 10.00
N ILE A 196 10.08 16.17 10.29
CA ILE A 196 9.02 15.20 10.57
C ILE A 196 8.56 14.53 9.27
N ASP A 197 8.49 15.31 8.18
CA ASP A 197 8.08 14.83 6.85
C ASP A 197 9.15 15.18 5.80
N PRO A 198 10.29 14.48 5.76
CA PRO A 198 11.38 14.81 4.84
C PRO A 198 10.91 14.77 3.38
N PRO A 199 11.13 15.83 2.57
CA PRO A 199 10.79 15.83 1.15
C PRO A 199 11.41 14.66 0.36
N ALA A 200 12.61 14.22 0.75
CA ALA A 200 13.29 13.09 0.14
C ALA A 200 12.54 11.76 0.33
N GLU A 201 11.87 11.59 1.47
CA GLU A 201 11.06 10.40 1.76
C GLU A 201 9.84 10.35 0.83
N TRP A 202 9.08 11.44 0.75
CA TRP A 202 7.92 11.53 -0.13
C TRP A 202 8.29 11.42 -1.62
N ALA A 203 9.42 12.00 -2.03
CA ALA A 203 9.94 11.81 -3.38
C ALA A 203 10.27 10.34 -3.67
N CYS A 204 10.82 9.59 -2.71
CA CYS A 204 11.04 8.14 -2.87
C CYS A 204 9.72 7.39 -3.05
N TYR A 205 8.68 7.72 -2.27
CA TYR A 205 7.37 7.08 -2.42
C TYR A 205 6.76 7.35 -3.80
N VAL A 206 6.80 8.59 -4.31
CA VAL A 206 6.34 8.91 -5.66
C VAL A 206 7.13 8.15 -6.72
N LEU A 207 8.47 8.16 -6.64
CA LEU A 207 9.34 7.48 -7.59
C LEU A 207 9.16 5.96 -7.60
N ALA A 208 8.82 5.36 -6.45
CA ALA A 208 8.63 3.91 -6.30
C ALA A 208 7.52 3.36 -7.21
N PHE A 209 6.51 4.18 -7.55
CA PHE A 209 5.40 3.79 -8.42
C PHE A 209 5.63 4.15 -9.90
N LEU A 210 6.87 4.50 -10.29
CA LEU A 210 7.25 4.83 -11.67
C LEU A 210 8.24 3.80 -12.24
N PRO A 211 7.79 2.57 -12.61
CA PRO A 211 8.68 1.57 -13.21
C PRO A 211 9.46 2.10 -14.43
N GLY A 212 8.87 2.99 -15.24
CA GLY A 212 9.53 3.61 -16.40
C GLY A 212 10.73 4.49 -16.04
N ALA A 213 10.82 4.95 -14.78
CA ALA A 213 11.94 5.74 -14.26
C ALA A 213 13.05 4.86 -13.67
N ALA A 214 12.88 3.53 -13.57
CA ALA A 214 13.80 2.65 -12.85
C ALA A 214 15.25 2.75 -13.34
N ALA A 215 15.48 2.90 -14.64
CA ALA A 215 16.83 3.01 -15.20
C ALA A 215 17.59 4.28 -14.76
N GLU A 216 16.86 5.35 -14.43
CA GLU A 216 17.42 6.60 -13.91
C GLU A 216 17.50 6.59 -12.37
N VAL A 217 16.44 6.10 -11.71
CA VAL A 217 16.27 6.16 -10.26
C VAL A 217 17.14 5.13 -9.53
N CYS A 218 17.16 3.87 -9.98
CA CYS A 218 17.88 2.79 -9.29
C CYS A 218 19.38 3.10 -9.11
N PRO A 219 20.13 3.61 -10.11
CA PRO A 219 21.52 3.99 -9.89
C PRO A 219 21.74 5.05 -8.80
N VAL A 220 20.79 5.97 -8.60
CA VAL A 220 20.86 6.99 -7.53
C VAL A 220 20.58 6.36 -6.17
N LEU A 221 19.57 5.48 -6.08
CA LEU A 221 19.26 4.76 -4.84
C LEU A 221 20.40 3.82 -4.43
N LEU A 222 20.98 3.07 -5.37
CA LEU A 222 22.12 2.17 -5.13
C LEU A 222 23.40 2.88 -4.72
N GLN A 223 23.55 4.17 -5.04
CA GLN A 223 24.65 4.96 -4.50
C GLN A 223 24.52 5.18 -2.99
N ARG A 224 23.37 4.93 -2.38
CA ARG A 224 23.06 5.23 -0.98
C ARG A 224 22.77 3.97 -0.18
N VAL A 225 21.92 3.10 -0.71
CA VAL A 225 21.60 1.79 -0.15
C VAL A 225 22.84 0.89 -0.23
N GLY A 226 23.17 0.19 0.86
CA GLY A 226 24.21 -0.81 0.86
C GLY A 226 25.65 -0.27 0.95
N ARG A 227 25.83 1.01 1.31
CA ARG A 227 27.15 1.51 1.69
C ARG A 227 27.50 0.98 3.07
N PRO A 228 28.51 0.10 3.22
CA PRO A 228 28.90 -0.37 4.53
C PRO A 228 29.36 0.83 5.37
N ALA A 229 28.75 1.03 6.54
CA ALA A 229 29.13 2.08 7.48
C ALA A 229 30.64 2.06 7.82
N ASP A 230 31.27 0.90 7.64
CA ASP A 230 32.70 0.67 7.88
C ASP A 230 33.62 1.07 6.71
N LEU A 231 33.14 1.14 5.46
CA LEU A 231 33.96 1.62 4.33
C LEU A 231 33.97 3.15 4.20
N ALA A 232 32.96 3.83 4.76
CA ALA A 232 32.93 5.30 4.84
C ALA A 232 33.86 5.84 5.95
N ARG A 233 34.25 5.02 6.93
CA ARG A 233 35.35 5.33 7.86
C ARG A 233 36.68 5.11 7.13
N GLY A 234 37.10 6.14 6.39
CA GLY A 234 38.37 6.16 5.68
C GLY A 234 39.50 5.61 6.55
N SER A 235 40.13 4.53 6.10
CA SER A 235 41.25 3.85 6.75
C SER A 235 42.56 4.63 6.66
N ALA A 236 42.52 5.95 6.86
CA ALA A 236 43.70 6.78 7.03
C ALA A 236 44.08 6.81 8.52
N PRO A 237 45.35 6.59 8.90
CA PRO A 237 45.77 6.71 10.28
C PRO A 237 45.56 8.16 10.74
N ALA A 238 44.53 8.38 11.55
CA ALA A 238 44.27 9.69 12.14
C ALA A 238 45.44 10.07 13.07
N PRO A 239 46.00 11.29 12.99
CA PRO A 239 46.90 11.80 14.01
C PRO A 239 46.17 11.82 15.36
N PRO A 240 46.87 11.66 16.49
CA PRO A 240 46.23 11.58 17.81
C PRO A 240 45.36 12.82 18.05
N PRO A 241 44.09 12.64 18.47
CA PRO A 241 43.16 13.76 18.59
C PRO A 241 43.61 14.70 19.70
N SER A 242 43.65 16.00 19.39
CA SER A 242 43.75 17.04 20.42
C SER A 242 42.47 17.00 21.26
N PRO A 243 42.53 17.13 22.60
CA PRO A 243 41.37 17.00 23.49
C PRO A 243 40.22 18.00 23.21
N LEU A 244 40.48 19.07 22.43
CA LEU A 244 39.46 20.01 21.94
C LEU A 244 38.72 19.53 20.67
N ALA A 245 39.28 18.61 19.88
CA ALA A 245 38.67 18.07 18.66
C ALA A 245 37.73 16.88 18.95
N ALA A 246 37.97 16.14 20.04
CA ALA A 246 37.13 15.01 20.46
C ALA A 246 35.70 15.45 20.85
N ALA A 247 35.53 16.69 21.32
CA ALA A 247 34.21 17.24 21.66
C ALA A 247 33.39 17.67 20.42
N GLY A 248 34.03 17.92 19.27
CA GLY A 248 33.36 18.29 18.01
C GLY A 248 33.15 17.11 17.04
N ALA A 249 34.00 16.09 17.10
CA ALA A 249 33.93 14.92 16.22
C ALA A 249 32.77 13.96 16.57
N ALA A 250 32.33 13.93 17.83
CA ALA A 250 31.16 13.15 18.25
C ALA A 250 29.82 13.68 17.70
N ALA A 251 29.79 14.91 17.19
CA ALA A 251 28.62 15.53 16.55
C ALA A 251 28.67 15.48 15.00
N SER A 252 29.73 14.91 14.42
CA SER A 252 30.07 15.04 13.00
C SER A 252 30.37 13.72 12.31
N SER A 253 29.76 12.62 12.75
CA SER A 253 29.69 11.42 11.92
C SER A 253 28.39 11.50 11.12
N PRO A 254 28.44 11.71 9.78
CA PRO A 254 27.27 11.47 8.97
C PRO A 254 27.10 9.96 8.94
N SER A 255 26.28 9.41 9.86
CA SER A 255 25.41 8.34 9.38
C SER A 255 24.74 8.95 8.15
N SER A 256 24.99 8.37 6.99
CA SER A 256 24.08 8.61 5.88
C SER A 256 22.74 8.16 6.42
N ASP A 257 21.88 9.12 6.79
CA ASP A 257 20.54 8.87 7.29
C ASP A 257 19.77 8.28 6.10
N LEU A 258 20.00 6.99 5.84
CA LEU A 258 19.36 6.19 4.81
C LEU A 258 17.91 6.08 5.22
N LEU A 259 17.02 6.53 4.35
CA LEU A 259 15.59 6.51 4.62
C LEU A 259 15.05 5.12 4.28
N SER A 260 14.17 4.58 5.12
CA SER A 260 13.46 3.32 4.81
C SER A 260 12.73 3.43 3.46
N ALA A 261 12.23 4.61 3.11
CA ALA A 261 11.64 4.92 1.80
C ALA A 261 12.60 4.72 0.61
N GLU A 262 13.92 4.96 0.77
CA GLU A 262 14.92 4.70 -0.29
C GLU A 262 15.07 3.19 -0.54
N ILE A 263 14.96 2.37 0.51
CA ILE A 263 15.00 0.90 0.44
C ILE A 263 13.69 0.37 -0.18
N PHE A 264 12.55 0.91 0.24
CA PHE A 264 11.25 0.60 -0.35
C PHE A 264 11.22 0.90 -1.85
N ALA A 265 11.63 2.11 -2.27
CA ALA A 265 11.68 2.49 -3.67
C ALA A 265 12.60 1.58 -4.48
N LEU A 266 13.74 1.15 -3.92
CA LEU A 266 14.61 0.18 -4.57
C LEU A 266 13.93 -1.19 -4.73
N GLY A 267 13.16 -1.65 -3.73
CA GLY A 267 12.36 -2.88 -3.82
C GLY A 267 11.29 -2.83 -4.90
N MET A 268 10.62 -1.68 -5.04
CA MET A 268 9.56 -1.44 -6.02
C MET A 268 10.07 -1.23 -7.45
N LEU A 269 11.34 -0.83 -7.64
CA LEU A 269 11.91 -0.54 -8.96
C LEU A 269 12.98 -1.55 -9.42
N GLY A 270 13.67 -2.20 -8.48
CA GLY A 270 14.80 -3.08 -8.76
C GLY A 270 14.44 -4.26 -9.68
N ALA A 271 15.30 -4.56 -10.64
CA ALA A 271 15.09 -5.69 -11.54
C ALA A 271 15.52 -7.01 -10.88
N THR A 272 14.83 -8.11 -11.22
CA THR A 272 15.13 -9.45 -10.68
C THR A 272 16.56 -9.91 -10.98
N ASP A 273 17.16 -9.41 -12.05
CA ASP A 273 18.48 -9.76 -12.55
C ASP A 273 19.56 -8.72 -12.18
N ASP A 274 19.25 -7.73 -11.33
CA ASP A 274 20.23 -6.76 -10.84
C ASP A 274 20.96 -7.28 -9.58
N PRO A 275 22.21 -7.76 -9.70
CA PRO A 275 22.97 -8.22 -8.55
C PRO A 275 23.35 -7.07 -7.61
N ALA A 276 23.44 -5.83 -8.10
CA ALA A 276 23.82 -4.69 -7.27
C ALA A 276 22.70 -4.36 -6.26
N ALA A 277 21.44 -4.37 -6.71
CA ALA A 277 20.28 -4.24 -5.83
C ALA A 277 20.24 -5.34 -4.76
N THR A 278 20.44 -6.59 -5.17
CA THR A 278 20.45 -7.73 -4.24
C THR A 278 21.54 -7.60 -3.18
N VAL A 279 22.76 -7.25 -3.58
CA VAL A 279 23.89 -7.05 -2.65
C VAL A 279 23.66 -5.86 -1.73
N ALA A 280 23.14 -4.75 -2.25
CA ALA A 280 22.86 -3.56 -1.46
C ALA A 280 21.81 -3.83 -0.37
N LEU A 281 20.72 -4.52 -0.72
CA LEU A 281 19.68 -4.93 0.24
C LEU A 281 20.21 -5.95 1.26
N ALA A 282 21.08 -6.87 0.85
CA ALA A 282 21.73 -7.80 1.77
C ALA A 282 22.61 -7.09 2.82
N HIS A 283 23.30 -6.02 2.42
CA HIS A 283 24.05 -5.17 3.36
C HIS A 283 23.12 -4.46 4.35
N GLU A 284 22.00 -3.90 3.88
CA GLU A 284 21.03 -3.24 4.78
C GLU A 284 20.35 -4.21 5.73
N MET A 285 20.02 -5.42 5.26
CA MET A 285 19.55 -6.51 6.11
C MET A 285 20.53 -6.83 7.25
N ALA A 286 21.84 -6.71 7.00
CA ALA A 286 22.90 -6.96 7.98
C ALA A 286 23.34 -5.72 8.78
N SER A 287 22.73 -4.55 8.56
CA SER A 287 23.14 -3.27 9.17
C SER A 287 22.93 -3.20 10.69
N GLY A 288 22.05 -4.05 11.24
CA GLY A 288 21.63 -4.01 12.64
C GLY A 288 20.56 -2.95 12.94
N HIS A 289 20.15 -2.14 11.96
CA HIS A 289 19.03 -1.21 12.09
C HIS A 289 17.72 -1.94 11.81
N LEU A 290 16.82 -2.01 12.81
CA LEU A 290 15.63 -2.85 12.75
C LEU A 290 14.73 -2.55 11.54
N TYR A 291 14.36 -1.28 11.33
CA TYR A 291 13.44 -0.88 10.27
C TYR A 291 14.03 -1.09 8.87
N ASN A 292 15.25 -0.60 8.63
CA ASN A 292 15.98 -0.85 7.38
C ASN A 292 16.17 -2.34 7.10
N SER A 293 16.47 -3.16 8.13
CA SER A 293 16.66 -4.60 7.96
C SER A 293 15.36 -5.28 7.54
N PHE A 294 14.24 -4.93 8.17
CA PHE A 294 12.90 -5.39 7.78
C PHE A 294 12.53 -4.92 6.37
N THR A 295 12.64 -3.63 6.10
CA THR A 295 12.31 -3.03 4.79
C THR A 295 13.16 -3.64 3.68
N ALA A 296 14.45 -3.91 3.93
CA ALA A 296 15.33 -4.56 2.95
C ALA A 296 14.96 -6.03 2.70
N ALA A 297 14.48 -6.74 3.71
CA ALA A 297 13.96 -8.10 3.53
C ALA A 297 12.70 -8.10 2.66
N VAL A 298 11.74 -7.22 2.94
CA VAL A 298 10.52 -7.08 2.11
C VAL A 298 10.86 -6.60 0.69
N ALA A 299 11.77 -5.64 0.53
CA ALA A 299 12.24 -5.20 -0.77
C ALA A 299 12.91 -6.33 -1.57
N THR A 300 13.68 -7.19 -0.92
CA THR A 300 14.28 -8.38 -1.57
C THR A 300 13.19 -9.36 -2.02
N VAL A 301 12.13 -9.54 -1.24
CA VAL A 301 10.95 -10.32 -1.63
C VAL A 301 10.22 -9.67 -2.82
N GLN A 302 10.07 -8.33 -2.86
CA GLN A 302 9.47 -7.64 -4.00
C GLN A 302 10.22 -7.89 -5.31
N ILE A 303 11.56 -7.84 -5.25
CA ILE A 303 12.41 -8.06 -6.42
C ILE A 303 12.40 -9.53 -6.84
N HIS A 304 12.60 -10.48 -5.92
CA HIS A 304 12.87 -11.88 -6.27
C HIS A 304 11.66 -12.81 -6.19
N GLY A 305 10.57 -12.37 -5.56
CA GLY A 305 9.38 -13.17 -5.28
C GLY A 305 9.67 -14.51 -4.64
N GLU A 306 9.12 -15.59 -5.18
CA GLU A 306 9.35 -16.96 -4.68
C GLU A 306 10.84 -17.37 -4.66
N LYS A 307 11.70 -16.69 -5.42
CA LYS A 307 13.16 -16.95 -5.43
C LYS A 307 13.91 -16.20 -4.35
N ALA A 308 13.23 -15.42 -3.51
CA ALA A 308 13.86 -14.70 -2.43
C ALA A 308 14.62 -15.65 -1.48
N PRO A 309 15.81 -15.24 -0.98
CA PRO A 309 16.53 -16.01 0.03
C PRO A 309 15.67 -16.24 1.28
N GLU A 310 15.75 -17.45 1.86
CA GLU A 310 15.01 -17.83 3.08
C GLU A 310 15.27 -16.90 4.28
N GLU A 311 16.48 -16.35 4.35
CA GLU A 311 16.85 -15.36 5.34
C GLU A 311 15.95 -14.10 5.31
N CYS A 312 15.40 -13.74 4.14
CA CYS A 312 14.46 -12.61 4.03
C CYS A 312 13.15 -12.93 4.76
N LEU A 313 12.59 -14.12 4.51
CA LEU A 313 11.38 -14.61 5.17
C LEU A 313 11.58 -14.74 6.68
N THR A 314 12.73 -15.29 7.10
CA THR A 314 13.11 -15.36 8.52
C THR A 314 13.13 -13.98 9.19
N ARG A 315 13.65 -12.94 8.51
CA ARG A 315 13.64 -11.57 9.04
C ARG A 315 12.24 -10.98 9.12
N ILE A 316 11.40 -11.23 8.09
CA ILE A 316 10.02 -10.77 8.06
C ILE A 316 9.23 -11.42 9.21
N ALA A 317 9.31 -12.75 9.36
CA ALA A 317 8.68 -13.50 10.44
C ALA A 317 9.11 -13.01 11.84
N ASN A 318 10.38 -12.63 12.00
CA ASN A 318 10.85 -12.07 13.26
C ASN A 318 10.28 -10.67 13.57
N GLY A 319 9.73 -9.98 12.57
CA GLY A 319 9.07 -8.69 12.71
C GLY A 319 7.90 -8.72 13.71
N GLU A 320 7.13 -9.81 13.72
CA GLU A 320 6.03 -10.05 14.67
C GLU A 320 6.50 -9.98 16.14
N ARG A 321 7.70 -10.50 16.42
CA ARG A 321 8.26 -10.62 17.77
C ARG A 321 8.89 -9.32 18.27
N THR A 322 8.92 -8.29 17.45
CA THR A 322 9.48 -7.00 17.81
C THR A 322 8.46 -6.18 18.60
N ARG A 323 8.94 -5.26 19.44
CA ARG A 323 8.05 -4.37 20.20
C ARG A 323 7.15 -3.51 19.27
N PRO A 324 7.62 -2.98 18.13
CA PRO A 324 6.75 -2.26 17.19
C PRO A 324 5.75 -3.17 16.45
N GLY A 325 6.07 -4.45 16.28
CA GLY A 325 5.29 -5.38 15.46
C GLY A 325 5.22 -4.96 13.99
N TYR A 326 4.38 -5.62 13.19
CA TYR A 326 4.22 -5.28 11.77
C TYR A 326 3.72 -3.85 11.56
N ARG A 327 2.80 -3.36 12.40
CA ARG A 327 2.27 -1.99 12.34
C ARG A 327 3.39 -0.93 12.42
N GLY A 328 4.28 -1.06 13.39
CA GLY A 328 5.40 -0.11 13.51
C GLY A 328 6.44 -0.29 12.40
N LEU A 329 6.68 -1.52 11.96
CA LEU A 329 7.70 -1.83 10.95
C LEU A 329 7.31 -1.36 9.54
N PHE A 330 6.06 -1.59 9.13
CA PHE A 330 5.55 -1.08 7.86
C PHE A 330 5.33 0.44 7.93
N GLY A 331 4.77 0.97 9.03
CA GLY A 331 4.56 2.40 9.22
C GLY A 331 5.81 3.30 9.16
N ASP A 332 7.02 2.75 9.30
CA ASP A 332 8.28 3.50 9.12
C ASP A 332 8.79 3.52 7.67
N GLY A 333 8.53 2.46 6.90
CA GLY A 333 9.16 2.25 5.60
C GLY A 333 8.24 2.28 4.39
N TRP A 334 6.93 2.22 4.61
CA TRP A 334 5.92 2.11 3.56
C TRP A 334 5.01 3.34 3.56
N PRO A 335 4.60 3.81 2.37
CA PRO A 335 3.75 4.99 2.27
C PRO A 335 2.33 4.71 2.77
N HIS A 336 1.68 5.78 3.24
CA HIS A 336 0.23 5.85 3.26
C HIS A 336 -0.24 6.30 1.87
N CYS A 337 -1.05 5.47 1.20
CA CYS A 337 -1.63 5.79 -0.11
C CYS A 337 -3.16 5.88 0.03
N GLY A 338 -3.64 7.09 0.29
CA GLY A 338 -5.05 7.42 0.35
C GLY A 338 -5.70 6.83 1.58
N GLU A 339 -6.59 5.87 1.35
CA GLU A 339 -7.25 5.09 2.40
C GLU A 339 -6.54 3.76 2.67
N THR A 340 -5.37 3.52 2.05
CA THR A 340 -4.57 2.30 2.24
C THR A 340 -3.44 2.56 3.22
N PRO A 341 -3.50 2.02 4.46
CA PRO A 341 -2.42 2.15 5.41
C PRO A 341 -1.19 1.32 5.01
N PRO A 342 0.00 1.69 5.51
CA PRO A 342 1.27 1.01 5.21
C PRO A 342 1.23 -0.51 5.41
N GLU A 343 0.58 -0.96 6.49
CA GLU A 343 0.51 -2.38 6.88
C GLU A 343 -0.32 -3.20 5.88
N ALA A 344 -1.41 -2.63 5.35
CA ALA A 344 -2.23 -3.26 4.32
C ALA A 344 -1.45 -3.37 3.01
N LEU A 345 -0.77 -2.29 2.60
CA LEU A 345 0.05 -2.29 1.39
C LEU A 345 1.21 -3.28 1.51
N GLY A 346 1.87 -3.32 2.67
CA GLY A 346 2.93 -4.26 3.00
C GLY A 346 2.47 -5.71 2.95
N PHE A 347 1.31 -6.02 3.54
CA PHE A 347 0.69 -7.36 3.48
C PHE A 347 0.40 -7.79 2.04
N LEU A 348 -0.19 -6.92 1.22
CA LEU A 348 -0.46 -7.22 -0.19
C LEU A 348 0.84 -7.46 -0.96
N ALA A 349 1.85 -6.65 -0.72
CA ALA A 349 3.16 -6.80 -1.34
C ALA A 349 3.83 -8.13 -0.98
N LEU A 350 3.72 -8.60 0.27
CA LEU A 350 4.24 -9.92 0.67
C LEU A 350 3.66 -11.07 -0.17
N GLY A 351 2.53 -10.87 -0.86
CA GLY A 351 2.02 -11.83 -1.85
C GLY A 351 3.01 -12.21 -2.95
N ARG A 352 4.02 -11.37 -3.22
CA ARG A 352 5.11 -11.65 -4.16
C ARG A 352 5.91 -12.90 -3.79
N ALA A 353 5.95 -13.28 -2.51
CA ALA A 353 6.63 -14.48 -2.03
C ALA A 353 5.91 -15.79 -2.41
N GLY A 354 4.69 -15.72 -2.94
CA GLY A 354 3.88 -16.88 -3.31
C GLY A 354 3.67 -17.82 -2.12
N ALA A 355 3.63 -19.12 -2.40
CA ALA A 355 3.39 -20.14 -1.38
C ALA A 355 4.47 -20.20 -0.28
N ARG A 356 5.68 -19.69 -0.55
CA ARG A 356 6.79 -19.68 0.42
C ARG A 356 6.63 -18.62 1.52
N GLY A 357 5.83 -17.59 1.28
CA GLY A 357 5.61 -16.50 2.24
C GLY A 357 4.27 -16.58 2.98
N THR A 358 3.57 -17.72 2.91
CA THR A 358 2.24 -17.91 3.49
C THR A 358 2.24 -17.61 4.99
N ASP A 359 3.18 -18.19 5.73
CA ASP A 359 3.32 -18.01 7.18
C ASP A 359 3.51 -16.53 7.54
N GLU A 360 4.40 -15.82 6.83
CA GLU A 360 4.67 -14.40 7.05
C GLU A 360 3.45 -13.52 6.73
N ARG A 361 2.69 -13.86 5.67
CA ARG A 361 1.46 -13.15 5.32
C ARG A 361 0.38 -13.36 6.38
N ILE A 362 0.15 -14.59 6.82
CA ILE A 362 -0.83 -14.90 7.87
C ILE A 362 -0.44 -14.18 9.17
N ALA A 363 0.85 -14.16 9.54
CA ALA A 363 1.31 -13.43 10.72
C ALA A 363 1.11 -11.91 10.61
N ALA A 364 1.20 -11.33 9.40
CA ALA A 364 0.98 -9.91 9.17
C ALA A 364 -0.50 -9.51 9.03
N LEU A 365 -1.39 -10.48 8.79
CA LEU A 365 -2.82 -10.25 8.53
C LEU A 365 -3.54 -9.45 9.63
N PRO A 366 -3.36 -9.71 10.94
CA PRO A 366 -4.06 -8.95 11.98
C PRO A 366 -3.72 -7.46 11.92
N ALA A 367 -2.45 -7.12 11.67
CA ALA A 367 -2.01 -5.74 11.53
C ALA A 367 -2.57 -5.08 10.26
N ALA A 368 -2.67 -5.84 9.16
CA ALA A 368 -3.25 -5.36 7.91
C ALA A 368 -4.76 -5.11 8.02
N LEU A 369 -5.50 -5.90 8.79
CA LEU A 369 -6.95 -5.74 8.98
C LEU A 369 -7.31 -4.60 9.95
N ALA A 370 -6.49 -4.37 10.98
CA ALA A 370 -6.84 -3.51 12.13
C ALA A 370 -7.27 -2.08 11.79
N ASP A 371 -6.60 -1.45 10.80
CA ASP A 371 -6.90 -0.07 10.37
C ASP A 371 -7.37 0.00 8.90
N SER A 372 -7.74 -1.14 8.31
CA SER A 372 -8.24 -1.18 6.93
C SER A 372 -9.76 -0.98 6.88
N GLU A 373 -10.22 -0.16 5.95
CA GLU A 373 -11.64 0.11 5.71
C GLU A 373 -11.99 -0.02 4.22
N GLY A 374 -13.29 -0.18 3.93
CA GLY A 374 -13.86 -0.15 2.58
C GLY A 374 -13.10 -0.99 1.55
N ALA A 375 -12.64 -0.35 0.48
CA ALA A 375 -11.95 -1.02 -0.62
C ALA A 375 -10.60 -1.63 -0.21
N THR A 376 -9.89 -1.03 0.75
CA THR A 376 -8.63 -1.58 1.26
C THR A 376 -8.89 -2.87 2.04
N LEU A 377 -9.86 -2.85 2.95
CA LEU A 377 -10.25 -4.03 3.71
C LEU A 377 -10.62 -5.18 2.79
N ALA A 378 -11.46 -4.90 1.79
CA ALA A 378 -11.84 -5.89 0.78
C ALA A 378 -10.62 -6.48 0.04
N ALA A 379 -9.63 -5.65 -0.31
CA ALA A 379 -8.40 -6.13 -0.96
C ALA A 379 -7.56 -7.03 -0.05
N VAL A 380 -7.37 -6.65 1.23
CA VAL A 380 -6.66 -7.47 2.21
C VAL A 380 -7.38 -8.80 2.44
N THR A 381 -8.69 -8.78 2.63
CA THR A 381 -9.51 -9.99 2.79
C THR A 381 -9.42 -10.91 1.59
N GLY A 382 -9.62 -10.38 0.37
CA GLY A 382 -9.55 -11.20 -0.84
C GLY A 382 -8.16 -11.84 -1.03
N ALA A 383 -7.10 -11.09 -0.74
CA ALA A 383 -5.74 -11.60 -0.87
C ALA A 383 -5.37 -12.60 0.24
N ALA A 384 -5.98 -12.49 1.42
CA ALA A 384 -5.85 -13.47 2.51
C ALA A 384 -6.57 -14.78 2.14
N LEU A 385 -7.81 -14.70 1.64
CA LEU A 385 -8.57 -15.86 1.19
C LEU A 385 -7.88 -16.57 0.02
N GLU A 386 -7.39 -15.81 -0.97
CA GLU A 386 -6.63 -16.39 -2.08
C GLU A 386 -5.40 -17.18 -1.62
N THR A 387 -4.75 -16.74 -0.54
CA THR A 387 -3.54 -17.40 -0.01
C THR A 387 -3.82 -18.82 0.46
N VAL A 388 -5.00 -19.07 1.05
CA VAL A 388 -5.33 -20.36 1.69
C VAL A 388 -6.36 -21.18 0.91
N LEU A 389 -7.27 -20.54 0.17
CA LEU A 389 -8.30 -21.19 -0.64
C LEU A 389 -7.94 -21.25 -2.13
N GLY A 390 -6.89 -20.56 -2.56
CA GLY A 390 -6.50 -20.42 -3.95
C GLY A 390 -7.31 -19.37 -4.72
N PRO A 391 -7.09 -19.29 -6.05
CA PRO A 391 -7.66 -18.24 -6.89
C PRO A 391 -9.19 -18.23 -6.86
N ARG A 392 -9.78 -17.03 -6.81
CA ARG A 392 -11.24 -16.84 -6.83
C ARG A 392 -11.95 -17.57 -7.97
N THR A 393 -11.35 -17.63 -9.17
CA THR A 393 -11.93 -18.31 -10.33
C THR A 393 -12.12 -19.81 -10.14
N SER A 394 -11.46 -20.41 -9.14
CA SER A 394 -11.62 -21.83 -8.79
C SER A 394 -12.74 -22.08 -7.79
N ALA A 395 -13.33 -21.03 -7.20
CA ALA A 395 -14.49 -21.11 -6.32
C ALA A 395 -15.79 -21.27 -7.14
N GLU A 396 -15.87 -22.31 -7.98
CA GLU A 396 -17.09 -22.64 -8.73
C GLU A 396 -18.16 -23.34 -7.85
N GLU A 397 -17.75 -23.89 -6.71
CA GLU A 397 -18.62 -24.54 -5.73
C GLU A 397 -18.34 -23.96 -4.33
N ALA A 398 -19.38 -23.84 -3.49
CA ALA A 398 -19.22 -23.41 -2.10
C ALA A 398 -18.16 -24.28 -1.42
N VAL A 399 -17.24 -23.65 -0.66
CA VAL A 399 -16.23 -24.37 0.14
C VAL A 399 -16.91 -25.52 0.86
N ASP A 400 -16.45 -26.75 0.60
CA ASP A 400 -17.07 -27.94 1.18
C ASP A 400 -16.94 -27.87 2.70
N LEU A 401 -18.05 -27.52 3.36
CA LEU A 401 -18.18 -27.37 4.80
C LEU A 401 -17.87 -28.69 5.56
N SER A 402 -17.75 -29.81 4.85
CA SER A 402 -17.38 -31.11 5.39
C SER A 402 -15.90 -31.47 5.23
N ALA A 403 -15.12 -30.69 4.48
CA ALA A 403 -13.69 -30.87 4.36
C ALA A 403 -12.98 -30.44 5.66
N GLU A 404 -11.98 -31.21 6.08
CA GLU A 404 -11.07 -30.79 7.15
C GLU A 404 -10.24 -29.61 6.64
N LEU A 405 -10.56 -28.40 7.11
CA LEU A 405 -9.79 -27.19 6.85
C LEU A 405 -8.43 -27.29 7.58
N ASP A 406 -7.35 -26.93 6.90
CA ASP A 406 -6.04 -26.87 7.53
C ASP A 406 -5.92 -25.70 8.53
N GLU A 407 -4.86 -25.74 9.35
CA GLU A 407 -4.63 -24.77 10.41
C GLU A 407 -4.51 -23.33 9.88
N ASP A 408 -3.89 -23.15 8.72
CA ASP A 408 -3.64 -21.84 8.14
C ASP A 408 -4.93 -21.22 7.57
N THR A 409 -5.76 -22.04 6.94
CA THR A 409 -7.11 -21.65 6.52
C THR A 409 -7.94 -21.21 7.73
N LEU A 410 -7.92 -21.99 8.82
CA LEU A 410 -8.67 -21.66 10.03
C LEU A 410 -8.19 -20.35 10.67
N LYS A 411 -6.87 -20.09 10.71
CA LYS A 411 -6.33 -18.82 11.20
C LYS A 411 -6.87 -17.64 10.41
N VAL A 412 -6.80 -17.69 9.07
CA VAL A 412 -7.30 -16.61 8.20
C VAL A 412 -8.78 -16.38 8.44
N LEU A 413 -9.58 -17.44 8.46
CA LEU A 413 -11.03 -17.31 8.68
C LEU A 413 -11.36 -16.75 10.06
N TRP A 414 -10.61 -17.12 11.10
CA TRP A 414 -10.82 -16.59 12.44
C TRP A 414 -10.48 -15.10 12.55
N GLU A 415 -9.36 -14.66 11.96
CA GLU A 415 -9.00 -13.24 11.91
C GLU A 415 -10.07 -12.40 11.18
N LEU A 416 -10.66 -12.92 10.10
CA LEU A 416 -11.77 -12.26 9.41
C LEU A 416 -13.06 -12.20 10.25
N ALA A 417 -13.31 -13.22 11.07
CA ALA A 417 -14.48 -13.26 11.96
C ALA A 417 -14.38 -12.27 13.14
N GLU A 418 -13.16 -11.95 13.56
CA GLU A 418 -12.86 -10.98 14.63
C GLU A 418 -12.83 -9.52 14.14
N VAL A 419 -12.92 -9.28 12.83
CA VAL A 419 -13.08 -7.93 12.27
C VAL A 419 -14.32 -7.25 12.89
N SER A 420 -14.21 -5.94 13.11
CA SER A 420 -15.23 -5.14 13.79
C SER A 420 -16.59 -5.21 13.08
N GLU A 421 -17.67 -5.04 13.86
CA GLU A 421 -19.03 -5.02 13.31
C GLU A 421 -19.21 -3.96 12.24
N GLN A 422 -18.66 -2.77 12.46
CA GLN A 422 -18.72 -1.65 11.52
C GLN A 422 -18.10 -1.99 10.16
N ALA A 423 -17.03 -2.78 10.15
CA ALA A 423 -16.41 -3.23 8.91
C ALA A 423 -17.27 -4.27 8.16
N TRP A 424 -18.06 -5.07 8.87
CA TRP A 424 -19.04 -6.00 8.29
C TRP A 424 -20.36 -5.34 7.86
N GLU A 425 -20.68 -4.15 8.39
CA GLU A 425 -21.83 -3.36 7.92
C GLU A 425 -21.62 -2.84 6.49
N GLY A 426 -20.35 -2.70 6.06
CA GLY A 426 -20.00 -2.44 4.67
C GLY A 426 -20.29 -3.66 3.79
N ALA A 427 -20.94 -3.45 2.65
CA ALA A 427 -21.25 -4.53 1.72
C ALA A 427 -19.97 -5.19 1.15
N GLU A 428 -18.86 -4.45 1.10
CA GLU A 428 -17.63 -4.86 0.42
C GLU A 428 -16.96 -6.08 1.05
N LEU A 429 -17.01 -6.22 2.38
CA LEU A 429 -16.42 -7.37 3.08
C LEU A 429 -17.25 -8.64 2.82
N GLY A 430 -18.57 -8.56 3.03
CA GLY A 430 -19.52 -9.64 2.77
C GLY A 430 -19.46 -10.13 1.31
N GLU A 431 -19.50 -9.20 0.35
CA GLU A 431 -19.35 -9.51 -1.08
C GLU A 431 -18.01 -10.18 -1.39
N THR A 432 -16.93 -9.76 -0.72
CA THR A 432 -15.59 -10.33 -0.94
C THR A 432 -15.54 -11.76 -0.42
N VAL A 433 -16.00 -12.04 0.81
CA VAL A 433 -16.00 -13.43 1.34
C VAL A 433 -16.96 -14.34 0.56
N GLY A 434 -18.12 -13.81 0.16
CA GLY A 434 -19.11 -14.52 -0.67
C GLY A 434 -18.56 -14.95 -2.02
N ALA A 435 -17.56 -14.24 -2.57
CA ALA A 435 -16.89 -14.62 -3.80
C ALA A 435 -16.12 -15.96 -3.71
N TRP A 436 -15.83 -16.45 -2.51
CA TRP A 436 -15.29 -17.80 -2.25
C TRP A 436 -16.37 -18.78 -1.77
N GLY A 437 -17.66 -18.42 -1.84
CA GLY A 437 -18.76 -19.25 -1.37
C GLY A 437 -18.88 -19.34 0.15
N LEU A 438 -18.28 -18.39 0.88
CA LEU A 438 -18.40 -18.27 2.34
C LEU A 438 -19.63 -17.42 2.72
N PRO A 439 -20.13 -17.49 3.97
CA PRO A 439 -21.26 -16.68 4.40
C PRO A 439 -20.97 -15.17 4.32
N GLU A 440 -21.88 -14.41 3.72
CA GLU A 440 -21.70 -12.97 3.49
C GLU A 440 -22.05 -12.12 4.72
N SER A 441 -22.78 -12.69 5.69
CA SER A 441 -23.16 -12.00 6.92
C SER A 441 -22.21 -12.36 8.07
N ARG A 442 -21.91 -11.38 8.93
CA ARG A 442 -21.02 -11.57 10.08
C ARG A 442 -21.47 -12.69 11.01
N GLU A 443 -22.75 -12.76 11.32
CA GLU A 443 -23.32 -13.77 12.23
C GLU A 443 -23.14 -15.18 11.65
N GLU A 444 -23.53 -15.39 10.40
CA GLU A 444 -23.36 -16.70 9.74
C GLU A 444 -21.89 -17.05 9.57
N PHE A 445 -21.02 -16.05 9.30
CA PHE A 445 -19.58 -16.26 9.17
C PHE A 445 -18.93 -16.63 10.50
N ARG A 446 -19.27 -15.96 11.62
CA ARG A 446 -18.77 -16.33 12.96
C ARG A 446 -19.27 -17.70 13.40
N ALA A 447 -20.53 -18.02 13.12
CA ALA A 447 -21.08 -19.34 13.38
C ALA A 447 -20.35 -20.42 12.56
N PHE A 448 -20.01 -20.10 11.31
CA PHE A 448 -19.23 -20.98 10.44
C PHE A 448 -17.80 -21.20 10.95
N THR A 449 -17.12 -20.15 11.42
CA THR A 449 -15.74 -20.25 11.94
C THR A 449 -15.65 -20.76 13.37
N GLY A 450 -16.78 -20.84 14.10
CA GLY A 450 -16.82 -21.19 15.51
C GLY A 450 -16.42 -20.05 16.45
N ALA A 451 -16.38 -18.81 15.96
CA ALA A 451 -16.05 -17.63 16.76
C ALA A 451 -17.18 -17.19 17.70
N ASP A 452 -18.37 -17.81 17.61
CA ASP A 452 -19.50 -17.55 18.52
C ASP A 452 -19.38 -18.30 19.86
N ASP A 453 -18.44 -19.23 20.00
CA ASP A 453 -18.14 -19.92 21.25
C ASP A 453 -17.29 -19.05 22.19
N SER A 454 -17.74 -17.81 22.45
CA SER A 454 -17.57 -17.26 23.79
C SER A 454 -18.56 -18.01 24.68
N GLU A 455 -18.17 -19.21 25.11
CA GLU A 455 -18.64 -19.72 26.39
C GLU A 455 -18.31 -18.63 27.39
N ALA A 456 -19.29 -17.77 27.68
CA ALA A 456 -19.41 -17.21 28.99
C ALA A 456 -19.38 -18.42 29.91
N GLU A 457 -18.20 -18.71 30.46
CA GLU A 457 -18.04 -19.52 31.66
C GLU A 457 -18.94 -18.85 32.69
N SER A 458 -20.21 -19.26 32.69
CA SER A 458 -21.11 -19.04 33.79
C SER A 458 -20.49 -19.82 34.94
N ASP A 459 -19.76 -19.10 35.78
CA ASP A 459 -19.57 -19.43 37.18
C ASP A 459 -20.96 -19.58 37.82
N ASP A 460 -21.64 -20.71 37.55
CA ASP A 460 -22.81 -21.15 38.28
C ASP A 460 -22.41 -22.38 39.10
N ASP A 461 -21.50 -22.11 40.03
CA ASP A 461 -21.22 -22.97 41.16
C ASP A 461 -22.40 -22.85 42.13
N SER A 462 -23.50 -23.57 41.85
CA SER A 462 -24.63 -23.72 42.77
C SER A 462 -25.14 -25.15 42.77
N ALA A 463 -24.68 -25.85 43.80
CA ALA A 463 -24.99 -27.22 44.16
C ALA A 463 -26.50 -27.54 44.26
N ALA A 464 -26.83 -28.70 43.70
CA ALA A 464 -27.74 -29.73 44.22
C ALA A 464 -29.20 -29.37 44.54
N GLN A 465 -30.14 -30.01 43.82
CA GLN A 465 -31.02 -31.00 44.46
C GLN A 465 -31.75 -31.94 43.48
N ALA A 466 -31.84 -33.18 43.95
CA ALA A 466 -32.42 -34.38 43.37
C ALA A 466 -33.90 -34.30 42.93
N GLY A 467 -34.23 -35.09 41.90
CA GLY A 467 -35.61 -35.51 41.62
C GLY A 467 -35.69 -36.37 40.36
N GLY A 468 -35.82 -37.69 40.52
CA GLY A 468 -35.80 -38.67 39.42
C GLY A 468 -37.09 -38.74 38.58
N GLY A 469 -36.97 -39.40 37.43
CA GLY A 469 -38.10 -39.83 36.59
C GLY A 469 -37.66 -40.26 35.19
N ASP A 470 -37.81 -41.54 34.89
CA ASP A 470 -37.46 -42.23 33.65
C ASP A 470 -38.17 -41.75 32.36
N ALA A 471 -37.45 -41.96 31.24
CA ALA A 471 -37.90 -42.50 29.95
C ALA A 471 -38.03 -41.59 28.69
N ALA A 472 -37.31 -42.07 27.65
CA ALA A 472 -37.62 -42.08 26.21
C ALA A 472 -37.03 -41.00 25.27
N GLN A 473 -35.82 -41.32 24.79
CA GLN A 473 -35.29 -41.24 23.41
C GLN A 473 -36.11 -40.53 22.31
N ALA A 474 -35.46 -39.54 21.68
CA ALA A 474 -35.34 -39.46 20.22
C ALA A 474 -33.96 -38.88 19.87
N ALA A 475 -33.12 -39.68 19.22
CA ALA A 475 -31.77 -39.32 18.81
C ALA A 475 -31.78 -38.44 17.55
N GLY A 476 -31.21 -37.24 17.66
CA GLY A 476 -30.66 -36.48 16.54
C GLY A 476 -29.14 -36.67 16.47
N PRO A 477 -28.49 -36.49 15.31
CA PRO A 477 -27.04 -36.63 15.19
C PRO A 477 -26.31 -35.58 16.05
N PRO A 478 -25.12 -35.89 16.59
CA PRO A 478 -24.42 -34.98 17.50
C PRO A 478 -23.91 -33.74 16.75
N GLN A 479 -24.45 -32.58 17.11
CA GLN A 479 -23.82 -31.28 16.85
C GLN A 479 -22.64 -31.14 17.83
N GLY A 480 -21.47 -31.61 17.40
CA GLY A 480 -20.21 -31.37 18.11
C GLY A 480 -19.46 -30.23 17.44
N GLY A 481 -19.30 -29.11 18.16
CA GLY A 481 -18.50 -27.96 17.76
C GLY A 481 -17.00 -28.28 17.60
N LEU A 482 -16.26 -27.32 17.04
CA LEU A 482 -14.87 -27.45 16.58
C LEU A 482 -13.90 -27.96 17.67
N LEU A 483 -14.12 -27.56 18.93
CA LEU A 483 -13.34 -27.99 20.10
C LEU A 483 -13.47 -29.49 20.40
N ALA A 484 -14.62 -30.11 20.13
CA ALA A 484 -14.82 -31.55 20.35
C ALA A 484 -14.05 -32.41 19.32
N ARG A 485 -13.74 -31.83 18.15
CA ARG A 485 -13.02 -32.50 17.05
C ARG A 485 -11.51 -32.38 17.19
N LEU A 486 -11.00 -31.27 17.74
CA LEU A 486 -9.57 -31.02 17.91
C LEU A 486 -8.94 -31.76 19.11
N PHE A 487 -9.71 -32.07 20.17
CA PHE A 487 -9.17 -32.64 21.41
C PHE A 487 -9.68 -34.05 21.78
N GLY A 488 -10.42 -34.72 20.88
CA GLY A 488 -10.82 -36.11 21.08
C GLY A 488 -11.69 -36.36 22.31
N GLY A 489 -12.91 -35.82 22.30
CA GLY A 489 -13.96 -36.20 23.26
C GLY A 489 -14.65 -37.49 22.83
N ARG A 490 -14.66 -38.51 23.70
CA ARG A 490 -15.33 -39.80 23.49
C ARG A 490 -16.85 -39.74 23.60
#